data_AF-A0A7S4R2N8-F1
#
_entry.id   AF-A0A7S4R2N8-F1
#
_cell.length_a   1.000
_cell.length_b   1.000
_cell.length_c   1.000
_cell.angle_alpha   90.00
_cell.angle_beta   90.00
_cell.angle_gamma   90.00
#
_symmetry.space_group_name_H-M   'P 1'
#
loop_
_entity.id
_entity.type
_entity.pdbx_description
1 polymer ?
#
loop_
_entity_poly.entity_id
_entity_poly.type
_entity_poly.pdbx_seq_one_letter_code
_entity_poly.pdbx_strand_id
1 'polypeptide(L)'
;MMAILQSKISSSTAKTGNAADEALNLDRVLVEVFPDKNDSDSSTTATTNTSLASDVFTEINKAEPVKLVDMPGIAKKSDRRIIDDAASMLCKSYPDMFKPSQRCRAPHLNVDNLRDALFAADVLQRHSIRSHHDLLVWIEEKNAEMRSIYASSGDDDNVDGASTAMKNVSKTALNKAIKFDFFLGLDSSWLYK
;
A
#
# COMPACT_ATOMS: atom_id res chain seq x y z
N MET A 1 35.75 24.14 33.00
CA MET A 1 34.75 24.58 34.00
C MET A 1 33.47 23.83 33.69
N MET A 2 33.02 22.93 34.58
CA MET A 2 31.76 22.18 34.41
C MET A 2 30.58 23.09 34.74
N ALA A 3 29.58 23.13 33.85
CA ALA A 3 28.30 23.80 34.11
C ALA A 3 27.21 22.73 34.25
N ILE A 4 26.62 22.64 35.43
CA ILE A 4 25.49 21.75 35.73
C ILE A 4 24.22 22.59 35.58
N LEU A 5 23.45 22.34 34.53
CA LEU A 5 22.14 22.95 34.34
C LEU A 5 21.06 22.05 34.96
N GLN A 6 20.50 22.48 36.09
CA GLN A 6 19.33 21.84 36.70
C GLN A 6 18.08 22.27 35.92
N SER A 7 17.54 21.39 35.08
CA SER A 7 16.23 21.62 34.47
C SER A 7 15.12 21.30 35.47
N LYS A 8 14.41 22.33 35.95
CA LYS A 8 13.14 22.19 36.69
C LYS A 8 12.04 21.77 35.72
N ILE A 9 11.69 20.50 35.71
CA ILE A 9 10.47 20.02 35.06
C ILE A 9 9.35 20.07 36.09
N SER A 10 8.39 20.97 35.90
CA SER A 10 7.16 21.03 36.71
C SER A 10 6.29 19.81 36.43
N SER A 11 6.32 18.83 37.33
CA SER A 11 5.36 17.71 37.34
C SER A 11 4.03 18.20 37.90
N SER A 12 3.02 18.29 37.03
CA SER A 12 1.62 18.44 37.41
C SER A 12 1.14 17.19 38.14
N THR A 13 0.56 17.38 39.32
CA THR A 13 0.06 16.34 40.23
C THR A 13 -1.22 15.69 39.73
N ALA A 14 -1.25 14.36 39.65
CA ALA A 14 -2.49 13.58 39.73
C ALA A 14 -2.24 12.27 40.53
N LYS A 15 -2.78 12.26 41.75
CA LYS A 15 -2.99 11.12 42.67
C LYS A 15 -4.21 10.33 42.12
N THR A 16 -4.41 9.01 42.19
CA THR A 16 -3.94 7.91 43.06
C THR A 16 -4.47 6.59 42.45
N GLY A 17 -3.76 5.46 42.58
CA GLY A 17 -4.43 4.14 42.56
C GLY A 17 -3.62 2.94 42.06
N ASN A 18 -2.93 2.24 42.98
CA ASN A 18 -2.55 0.82 43.00
C ASN A 18 -2.23 0.09 41.67
N ALA A 19 -0.94 -0.23 41.47
CA ALA A 19 -0.36 -1.58 41.49
C ALA A 19 0.92 -1.64 40.63
N ALA A 20 2.04 -2.03 41.25
CA ALA A 20 3.23 -2.60 40.60
C ALA A 20 3.88 -1.83 39.43
N ASP A 21 3.99 -0.50 39.52
CA ASP A 21 4.92 0.24 38.67
C ASP A 21 6.23 0.45 39.44
N GLU A 22 7.29 -0.26 39.06
CA GLU A 22 8.64 0.30 39.18
C GLU A 22 8.68 1.55 38.30
N ALA A 23 8.14 2.65 38.83
CA ALA A 23 8.27 3.95 38.22
C ALA A 23 9.77 4.21 38.08
N LEU A 24 10.27 4.14 36.84
CA LEU A 24 11.65 4.40 36.49
C LEU A 24 12.07 5.68 37.22
N ASN A 25 12.98 5.54 38.18
CA ASN A 25 13.38 6.63 39.04
C ASN A 25 14.28 7.56 38.23
N LEU A 26 13.63 8.45 37.46
CA LEU A 26 14.24 9.39 36.52
C LEU A 26 15.20 10.36 37.22
N ASP A 27 15.11 10.50 38.55
CA ASP A 27 16.04 11.28 39.37
C ASP A 27 17.47 10.71 39.39
N ARG A 28 17.68 9.47 38.91
CA ARG A 28 19.01 8.83 38.80
C ARG A 28 19.48 8.62 37.35
N VAL A 29 18.74 9.11 36.36
CA VAL A 29 19.17 9.00 34.96
C VAL A 29 20.16 10.13 34.67
N LEU A 30 21.44 9.77 34.60
CA LEU A 30 22.49 10.67 34.11
C LEU A 30 22.33 10.79 32.58
N VAL A 31 21.80 11.93 32.12
CA VAL A 31 21.77 12.28 30.70
C VAL A 31 22.94 13.21 30.43
N GLU A 32 24.02 12.69 29.84
CA GLU A 32 25.10 13.52 29.31
C GLU A 32 24.63 14.19 28.02
N VAL A 33 24.37 15.50 28.09
CA VAL A 33 24.11 16.33 26.92
C VAL A 33 25.40 17.07 26.58
N PHE A 34 26.04 16.69 25.48
CA PHE A 34 27.20 17.40 24.98
C PHE A 34 26.74 18.74 24.40
N PRO A 35 27.26 19.89 24.88
CA PRO A 35 26.92 21.17 24.29
C PRO A 35 27.44 21.20 22.86
N ASP A 36 26.58 21.61 21.93
CA ASP A 36 27.01 21.94 20.57
C ASP A 36 28.03 23.07 20.66
N LYS A 37 29.30 22.71 20.54
CA LYS A 37 30.35 23.67 20.24
C LYS A 37 30.05 24.23 18.86
N ASN A 38 29.44 25.41 18.85
CA ASN A 38 29.66 26.35 17.77
C ASN A 38 31.17 26.64 17.73
N ASP A 39 31.90 25.93 16.88
CA ASP A 39 33.11 26.42 16.22
C ASP A 39 33.59 25.39 15.18
N SER A 40 33.22 25.68 13.92
CA SER A 40 34.09 25.83 12.73
C SER A 40 35.26 24.90 12.42
N ASP A 41 35.58 23.86 13.19
CA ASP A 41 36.64 22.91 12.82
C ASP A 41 36.44 21.54 13.48
N SER A 42 36.60 20.48 12.68
CA SER A 42 36.50 19.06 13.04
C SER A 42 35.10 18.42 12.99
N SER A 43 34.48 18.45 11.81
CA SER A 43 33.29 17.66 11.45
C SER A 43 33.65 16.59 10.40
N THR A 44 34.03 15.38 10.83
CA THR A 44 34.24 14.28 9.87
C THR A 44 33.77 12.89 10.34
N THR A 45 33.34 12.71 11.59
CA THR A 45 33.03 11.36 12.13
C THR A 45 31.64 11.20 12.78
N ALA A 46 30.93 12.28 13.10
CA ALA A 46 29.57 12.21 13.64
C ALA A 46 28.49 12.32 12.54
N THR A 47 28.76 13.06 11.47
CA THR A 47 27.85 13.24 10.32
C THR A 47 27.67 11.96 9.50
N THR A 48 28.69 11.09 9.48
CA THR A 48 28.68 9.82 8.74
C THR A 48 27.70 8.81 9.31
N ASN A 49 27.51 8.74 10.64
CA ASN A 49 26.60 7.76 11.25
C ASN A 49 25.12 8.13 11.08
N THR A 50 24.78 9.43 11.18
CA THR A 50 23.42 9.89 10.92
C THR A 50 23.06 9.78 9.44
N SER A 51 24.02 10.08 8.54
CA SER A 51 23.88 9.85 7.09
C SER A 51 23.71 8.37 6.76
N LEU A 52 24.55 7.50 7.34
CA LEU A 52 24.47 6.05 7.11
C LEU A 52 23.15 5.48 7.60
N ALA A 53 22.67 5.91 8.77
CA ALA A 53 21.36 5.49 9.28
C ALA A 53 20.24 5.94 8.34
N SER A 54 20.23 7.21 7.89
CA SER A 54 19.23 7.68 6.92
C SER A 54 19.33 6.94 5.59
N ASP A 55 20.53 6.67 5.11
CA ASP A 55 20.75 5.98 3.83
C ASP A 55 20.25 4.53 3.91
N VAL A 56 20.54 3.82 5.00
CA VAL A 56 20.04 2.47 5.27
C VAL A 56 18.52 2.45 5.40
N PHE A 57 17.90 3.39 6.12
CA PHE A 57 16.42 3.48 6.18
C PHE A 57 15.81 3.77 4.80
N THR A 58 16.47 4.62 4.02
CA THR A 58 16.00 4.93 2.65
C THR A 58 16.18 3.72 1.74
N GLU A 59 17.26 2.95 1.88
CA GLU A 59 17.53 1.73 1.12
C GLU A 59 16.57 0.60 1.49
N ILE A 60 16.27 0.42 2.77
CA ILE A 60 15.25 -0.51 3.27
C ILE A 60 13.88 -0.15 2.69
N ASN A 61 13.50 1.12 2.71
CA ASN A 61 12.23 1.58 2.14
C ASN A 61 12.21 1.52 0.60
N LYS A 62 13.37 1.64 -0.05
CA LYS A 62 13.51 1.45 -1.51
C LYS A 62 13.42 -0.02 -1.92
N ALA A 63 13.81 -0.94 -1.04
CA ALA A 63 13.86 -2.36 -1.36
C ALA A 63 12.45 -2.91 -1.68
N GLU A 64 11.45 -2.61 -0.84
CA GLU A 64 10.05 -2.97 -1.10
C GLU A 64 9.09 -1.94 -0.47
N PRO A 65 8.51 -1.00 -1.25
CA PRO A 65 7.56 -0.04 -0.71
C PRO A 65 6.30 -0.75 -0.22
N VAL A 66 5.96 -0.52 1.06
CA VAL A 66 4.78 -1.09 1.72
C VAL A 66 3.51 -0.54 1.05
N LYS A 67 2.58 -1.44 0.70
CA LYS A 67 1.28 -1.07 0.11
C LYS A 67 0.42 -0.31 1.11
N LEU A 68 -0.42 0.59 0.61
CA LEU A 68 -1.26 1.45 1.47
C LEU A 68 -2.25 0.62 2.29
N VAL A 69 -2.78 -0.45 1.69
CA VAL A 69 -3.67 -1.39 2.37
C VAL A 69 -3.01 -2.07 3.58
N ASP A 70 -1.69 -2.26 3.54
CA ASP A 70 -0.92 -2.96 4.57
C ASP A 70 -0.40 -2.03 5.67
N MET A 71 -0.37 -0.71 5.43
CA MET A 71 0.05 0.28 6.42
C MET A 71 -0.85 0.26 7.67
N PRO A 72 -0.27 0.27 8.89
CA PRO A 72 -1.05 0.33 10.13
C PRO A 72 -1.78 1.67 10.24
N GLY A 73 -3.04 1.64 10.69
CA GLY A 73 -3.84 2.85 10.92
C GLY A 73 -4.51 3.45 9.68
N ILE A 74 -4.19 2.98 8.48
CA ILE A 74 -4.82 3.45 7.22
C ILE A 74 -6.08 2.63 6.91
N ALA A 75 -5.93 1.32 6.72
CA ALA A 75 -7.06 0.42 6.46
C ALA A 75 -7.65 -0.10 7.77
N LYS A 76 -9.00 -0.16 7.86
CA LYS A 76 -9.66 -0.89 8.94
C LYS A 76 -9.34 -2.38 8.80
N LYS A 77 -9.19 -3.08 9.94
CA LYS A 77 -8.91 -4.52 9.96
C LYS A 77 -9.98 -5.35 9.25
N SER A 78 -11.25 -4.91 9.33
CA SER A 78 -12.37 -5.52 8.61
C SER A 78 -12.18 -5.45 7.10
N ASP A 79 -11.84 -4.26 6.61
CA ASP A 79 -11.78 -3.95 5.18
C ASP A 79 -10.61 -4.67 4.54
N ARG A 80 -9.45 -4.68 5.24
CA ARG A 80 -8.29 -5.48 4.84
C ARG A 80 -8.66 -6.95 4.69
N ARG A 81 -9.35 -7.54 5.68
CA ARG A 81 -9.77 -8.94 5.62
C ARG A 81 -10.69 -9.22 4.43
N ILE A 82 -11.68 -8.36 4.18
CA ILE A 82 -12.61 -8.50 3.05
C ILE A 82 -11.85 -8.50 1.73
N ILE A 83 -10.92 -7.56 1.55
CA ILE A 83 -10.10 -7.43 0.33
C ILE A 83 -9.17 -8.62 0.17
N ASP A 84 -8.49 -9.05 1.25
CA ASP A 84 -7.55 -10.17 1.24
C ASP A 84 -8.26 -11.50 0.88
N ASP A 85 -9.42 -11.75 1.49
CA ASP A 85 -10.23 -12.93 1.24
C ASP A 85 -10.75 -12.95 -0.21
N ALA A 86 -11.28 -11.83 -0.71
CA ALA A 86 -11.76 -11.71 -2.09
C ALA A 86 -10.63 -11.86 -3.11
N ALA A 87 -9.48 -11.19 -2.92
CA ALA A 87 -8.35 -11.28 -3.83
C ALA A 87 -7.77 -12.71 -3.86
N SER A 88 -7.73 -13.39 -2.71
CA SER A 88 -7.29 -14.79 -2.61
C SER A 88 -8.24 -15.74 -3.33
N MET A 89 -9.55 -15.53 -3.23
CA MET A 89 -10.54 -16.33 -3.96
C MET A 89 -10.46 -16.10 -5.46
N LEU A 90 -10.33 -14.84 -5.90
CA LEU A 90 -10.19 -14.51 -7.31
C LEU A 90 -8.93 -15.14 -7.93
N CYS A 91 -7.82 -15.13 -7.20
CA CYS A 91 -6.58 -15.80 -7.62
C CYS A 91 -6.77 -17.31 -7.78
N LYS A 92 -7.60 -17.95 -6.95
CA LYS A 92 -7.93 -19.38 -7.08
C LYS A 92 -8.83 -19.65 -8.29
N SER A 93 -9.73 -18.73 -8.63
CA SER A 93 -10.60 -18.85 -9.79
C SER A 93 -9.84 -18.68 -11.12
N TYR A 94 -8.81 -17.81 -11.17
CA TYR A 94 -8.07 -17.49 -12.39
C TYR A 94 -6.54 -17.65 -12.24
N PRO A 95 -6.03 -18.85 -11.87
CA PRO A 95 -4.63 -19.02 -11.49
C PRO A 95 -3.63 -18.61 -12.57
N ASP A 96 -3.95 -18.84 -13.85
CA ASP A 96 -3.07 -18.50 -14.99
C ASP A 96 -2.91 -17.00 -15.24
N MET A 97 -3.89 -16.20 -14.78
CA MET A 97 -3.89 -14.75 -14.95
C MET A 97 -3.16 -14.03 -13.82
N PHE A 98 -2.98 -14.67 -12.67
CA PHE A 98 -2.25 -14.09 -11.55
C PHE A 98 -0.77 -14.44 -11.59
N LYS A 99 0.09 -13.43 -11.42
CA LYS A 99 1.55 -13.58 -11.32
C LYS A 99 2.07 -13.00 -10.01
N PRO A 100 3.10 -13.62 -9.41
CA PRO A 100 3.71 -13.10 -8.17
C PRO A 100 4.50 -11.81 -8.40
N SER A 101 4.89 -11.49 -9.65
CA SER A 101 5.61 -10.26 -9.94
C SER A 101 4.72 -9.03 -9.85
N GLN A 102 5.15 -8.03 -9.09
CA GLN A 102 4.50 -6.72 -8.99
C GLN A 102 4.52 -5.94 -10.32
N ARG A 103 5.44 -6.24 -11.24
CA ARG A 103 5.57 -5.60 -12.56
C ARG A 103 5.09 -6.52 -13.67
N CYS A 104 3.95 -7.17 -13.45
CA CYS A 104 3.33 -8.01 -14.47
C CYS A 104 2.78 -7.15 -15.64
N ARG A 105 2.89 -7.67 -16.87
CA ARG A 105 2.31 -7.03 -18.05
C ARG A 105 0.86 -7.50 -18.23
N ALA A 106 0.00 -6.61 -18.70
CA ALA A 106 -1.37 -6.93 -19.11
C ALA A 106 -1.37 -8.17 -20.05
N PRO A 107 -2.31 -9.12 -19.88
CA PRO A 107 -3.50 -9.07 -19.02
C PRO A 107 -3.26 -9.63 -17.61
N HIS A 108 -2.02 -9.95 -17.25
CA HIS A 108 -1.73 -10.57 -15.97
C HIS A 108 -1.85 -9.55 -14.83
N LEU A 109 -2.33 -10.02 -13.68
CA LEU A 109 -2.50 -9.22 -12.48
C LEU A 109 -1.65 -9.78 -11.33
N ASN A 110 -1.32 -8.92 -10.38
CA ASN A 110 -0.67 -9.30 -9.14
C ASN A 110 -1.66 -9.09 -7.98
N VAL A 111 -1.68 -10.05 -7.05
CA VAL A 111 -2.63 -10.04 -5.93
C VAL A 111 -2.44 -8.80 -5.06
N ASP A 112 -1.21 -8.41 -4.74
CA ASP A 112 -0.95 -7.24 -3.89
C ASP A 112 -1.29 -5.93 -4.59
N ASN A 113 -1.02 -5.83 -5.90
CA ASN A 113 -1.45 -4.68 -6.68
C ASN A 113 -2.97 -4.59 -6.76
N LEU A 114 -3.69 -5.71 -6.86
CA LEU A 114 -5.15 -5.71 -6.84
C LEU A 114 -5.68 -5.27 -5.46
N ARG A 115 -5.13 -5.80 -4.37
CA ARG A 115 -5.51 -5.44 -2.99
C ARG A 115 -5.35 -3.93 -2.77
N ASP A 116 -4.18 -3.41 -3.13
CA ASP A 116 -3.86 -2.00 -3.00
C ASP A 116 -4.75 -1.13 -3.90
N ALA A 117 -5.03 -1.55 -5.13
CA ALA A 117 -5.89 -0.80 -6.05
C ALA A 117 -7.37 -0.78 -5.62
N LEU A 118 -7.91 -1.90 -5.12
CA LEU A 118 -9.26 -1.96 -4.55
C LEU A 118 -9.40 -1.04 -3.33
N PHE A 119 -8.37 -1.00 -2.50
CA PHE A 119 -8.31 -0.13 -1.34
C PHE A 119 -8.17 1.35 -1.74
N ALA A 120 -7.24 1.68 -2.63
CA ALA A 120 -6.99 3.04 -3.09
C ALA A 120 -8.18 3.65 -3.83
N ALA A 121 -8.93 2.83 -4.57
CA ALA A 121 -10.17 3.25 -5.21
C ALA A 121 -11.35 3.31 -4.22
N ASP A 122 -11.19 2.93 -2.96
CA ASP A 122 -12.25 2.97 -1.93
C ASP A 122 -13.56 2.27 -2.39
N VAL A 123 -13.41 1.12 -3.05
CA VAL A 123 -14.52 0.36 -3.65
C VAL A 123 -15.55 -0.04 -2.60
N LEU A 124 -15.09 -0.46 -1.42
CA LEU A 124 -15.95 -0.92 -0.34
C LEU A 124 -16.92 0.16 0.12
N GLN A 125 -16.45 1.40 0.29
CA GLN A 125 -17.30 2.50 0.73
C GLN A 125 -18.20 2.99 -0.40
N ARG A 126 -17.67 3.16 -1.62
CA ARG A 126 -18.44 3.67 -2.77
C ARG A 126 -19.61 2.77 -3.15
N HIS A 127 -19.41 1.45 -3.12
CA HIS A 127 -20.44 0.48 -3.48
C HIS A 127 -21.13 -0.15 -2.26
N SER A 128 -20.86 0.35 -1.04
CA SER A 128 -21.44 -0.14 0.21
C SER A 128 -21.27 -1.66 0.43
N ILE A 129 -20.15 -2.21 -0.01
CA ILE A 129 -19.84 -3.64 0.05
C ILE A 129 -19.37 -3.99 1.45
N ARG A 130 -20.01 -4.99 2.08
CA ARG A 130 -19.74 -5.39 3.47
C ARG A 130 -19.18 -6.80 3.62
N SER A 131 -19.17 -7.58 2.54
CA SER A 131 -18.73 -8.97 2.53
C SER A 131 -17.74 -9.23 1.40
N HIS A 132 -16.85 -10.21 1.59
CA HIS A 132 -15.93 -10.66 0.55
C HIS A 132 -16.68 -11.30 -0.62
N HIS A 133 -17.81 -11.97 -0.36
CA HIS A 133 -18.64 -12.54 -1.41
C HIS A 133 -19.26 -11.47 -2.30
N ASP A 134 -19.82 -10.42 -1.70
CA ASP A 134 -20.38 -9.28 -2.42
C ASP A 134 -19.30 -8.57 -3.26
N LEU A 135 -18.07 -8.47 -2.73
CA LEU A 135 -16.93 -7.92 -3.48
C LEU A 135 -16.58 -8.78 -4.69
N LEU A 136 -16.59 -10.11 -4.55
CA LEU A 136 -16.33 -11.03 -5.66
C LEU A 136 -17.38 -10.91 -6.76
N VAL A 137 -18.66 -10.90 -6.39
CA VAL A 137 -19.77 -10.73 -7.34
C VAL A 137 -19.60 -9.42 -8.10
N TRP A 138 -19.31 -8.32 -7.40
CA TRP A 138 -19.05 -7.03 -8.05
C TRP A 138 -17.85 -7.07 -9.00
N ILE A 139 -16.75 -7.73 -8.63
CA ILE A 139 -15.58 -7.89 -9.50
C ILE A 139 -15.93 -8.71 -10.75
N GLU A 140 -16.72 -9.77 -10.61
CA GLU A 140 -17.17 -10.61 -11.72
C GLU A 140 -18.11 -9.86 -12.67
N GLU A 141 -19.04 -9.06 -12.13
CA GLU A 141 -19.88 -8.14 -12.90
C GLU A 141 -19.02 -7.17 -13.71
N LYS A 142 -18.00 -6.56 -13.09
CA LYS A 142 -17.05 -5.69 -13.79
C LYS A 142 -16.26 -6.42 -14.86
N ASN A 143 -15.89 -7.68 -14.63
CA ASN A 143 -15.22 -8.49 -15.65
C ASN A 143 -16.13 -8.73 -16.87
N ALA A 144 -17.42 -8.98 -16.63
CA ALA A 144 -18.42 -9.14 -17.67
C ALA A 144 -18.68 -7.83 -18.45
N GLU A 145 -18.76 -6.69 -17.77
CA GLU A 145 -18.84 -5.36 -18.41
C GLU A 145 -17.64 -5.13 -19.34
N MET A 146 -16.42 -5.41 -18.84
CA MET A 146 -15.19 -5.27 -19.62
C MET A 146 -15.18 -6.23 -20.81
N ARG A 147 -15.66 -7.46 -20.64
CA ARG A 147 -15.82 -8.43 -21.74
C ARG A 147 -16.72 -7.86 -22.84
N SER A 148 -17.87 -7.26 -22.50
CA SER A 148 -18.77 -6.65 -23.48
C SER A 148 -18.08 -5.52 -24.25
N ILE A 149 -17.35 -4.64 -23.53
CA ILE A 149 -16.61 -3.54 -24.16
C ILE A 149 -15.61 -4.08 -25.20
N TYR A 150 -14.80 -5.07 -24.82
CA TYR A 150 -13.78 -5.66 -25.70
C TYR A 150 -14.35 -6.57 -26.80
N ALA A 151 -15.48 -7.24 -26.56
CA ALA A 151 -16.13 -8.08 -27.56
C ALA A 151 -16.79 -7.26 -28.69
N SER A 152 -17.41 -6.11 -28.36
CA SER A 152 -18.05 -5.24 -29.36
C SER A 152 -17.08 -4.57 -30.33
N SER A 153 -15.77 -4.62 -30.04
CA SER A 153 -14.75 -3.88 -30.79
C SER A 153 -13.75 -4.79 -31.52
N GLY A 154 -13.94 -6.10 -31.48
CA GLY A 154 -12.97 -7.08 -32.00
C GLY A 154 -12.89 -7.22 -33.52
N ASP A 155 -13.77 -6.56 -34.28
CA ASP A 155 -13.92 -6.81 -35.72
C ASP A 155 -13.70 -5.57 -36.62
N ASP A 156 -13.51 -4.38 -36.04
CA ASP A 156 -13.46 -3.14 -36.79
C ASP A 156 -12.19 -2.34 -36.43
N ASP A 157 -11.11 -2.56 -37.18
CA ASP A 157 -9.82 -1.83 -37.08
C ASP A 157 -9.98 -0.31 -37.40
N ASN A 158 -11.20 0.21 -37.58
CA ASN A 158 -11.47 1.52 -38.19
C ASN A 158 -12.63 2.31 -37.55
N VAL A 159 -12.83 2.20 -36.23
CA VAL A 159 -13.84 3.02 -35.52
C VAL A 159 -13.15 4.11 -34.71
N ASP A 160 -13.22 5.35 -35.22
CA ASP A 160 -12.77 6.59 -34.59
C ASP A 160 -13.41 6.89 -33.21
N GLY A 161 -14.29 6.02 -32.71
CA GLY A 161 -14.92 6.05 -31.40
C GLY A 161 -14.44 5.02 -30.38
N ALA A 162 -13.45 4.17 -30.71
CA ALA A 162 -12.90 3.21 -29.76
C ALA A 162 -12.31 3.95 -28.54
N SER A 163 -12.79 3.62 -27.33
CA SER A 163 -12.35 4.28 -26.10
C SER A 163 -10.82 4.24 -25.98
N THR A 164 -10.21 5.30 -25.45
CA THR A 164 -8.74 5.44 -25.32
C THR A 164 -8.08 4.24 -24.65
N ALA A 165 -8.82 3.53 -23.78
CA ALA A 165 -8.39 2.29 -23.14
C ALA A 165 -8.06 1.17 -24.14
N MET A 166 -8.81 1.07 -25.25
CA MET A 166 -8.71 -0.04 -26.21
C MET A 166 -7.57 0.14 -27.21
N LYS A 167 -7.27 1.40 -27.59
CA LYS A 167 -6.17 1.72 -28.52
C LYS A 167 -4.80 1.27 -28.02
N ASN A 168 -4.66 1.06 -26.70
CA ASN A 168 -3.39 0.71 -26.06
C ASN A 168 -3.25 -0.79 -25.73
N VAL A 169 -4.25 -1.62 -26.00
CA VAL A 169 -4.19 -3.05 -25.65
C VAL A 169 -3.55 -3.85 -26.78
N SER A 170 -2.50 -4.62 -26.44
CA SER A 170 -1.88 -5.54 -27.40
C SER A 170 -2.86 -6.64 -27.82
N LYS A 171 -2.93 -6.95 -29.12
CA LYS A 171 -3.68 -8.10 -29.66
C LYS A 171 -3.33 -9.41 -28.93
N THR A 172 -2.07 -9.56 -28.49
CA THR A 172 -1.63 -10.73 -27.72
C THR A 172 -2.21 -10.78 -26.31
N ALA A 173 -2.40 -9.62 -25.67
CA ALA A 173 -3.00 -9.52 -24.35
C ALA A 173 -4.51 -9.78 -24.43
N LEU A 174 -5.18 -9.23 -25.46
CA LEU A 174 -6.60 -9.47 -25.71
C LEU A 174 -6.91 -10.96 -25.95
N ASN A 175 -6.13 -11.63 -26.80
CA ASN A 175 -6.32 -13.06 -27.07
C ASN A 175 -6.16 -13.92 -25.80
N LYS A 176 -5.26 -13.55 -24.90
CA LYS A 176 -5.10 -14.21 -23.60
C LYS A 176 -6.29 -13.94 -22.69
N ALA A 177 -6.73 -12.69 -22.59
CA ALA A 177 -7.92 -12.31 -21.82
C ALA A 177 -9.16 -13.10 -22.28
N ILE A 178 -9.37 -13.20 -23.60
CA ILE A 178 -10.45 -14.00 -24.19
C ILE A 178 -10.31 -15.49 -23.85
N LYS A 179 -9.09 -16.05 -23.96
CA LYS A 179 -8.83 -17.47 -23.68
C LYS A 179 -9.17 -17.86 -22.24
N PHE A 180 -8.90 -16.98 -21.28
CA PHE A 180 -9.09 -17.23 -19.85
C PHE A 180 -10.31 -16.51 -19.25
N ASP A 181 -11.13 -15.89 -20.11
CA ASP A 181 -12.30 -15.09 -19.74
C ASP A 181 -12.02 -14.03 -18.66
N PHE A 182 -10.85 -13.38 -18.74
CA PHE A 182 -10.36 -12.43 -17.74
C PHE A 182 -9.89 -11.12 -18.37
N PHE A 183 -10.71 -10.08 -18.24
CA PHE A 183 -10.55 -8.78 -18.90
C PHE A 183 -10.13 -7.67 -17.93
N LEU A 184 -10.27 -7.89 -16.61
CA LEU A 184 -9.93 -6.92 -15.57
C LEU A 184 -8.44 -6.50 -15.58
N GLY A 185 -7.55 -7.36 -16.07
CA GLY A 185 -6.12 -7.08 -16.17
C GLY A 185 -5.70 -6.29 -17.42
N LEU A 186 -6.64 -5.98 -18.33
CA LEU A 186 -6.36 -5.18 -19.53
C LEU A 186 -6.38 -3.68 -19.26
N ASP A 187 -7.25 -3.24 -18.36
CA ASP A 187 -7.45 -1.85 -18.01
C ASP A 187 -7.78 -1.76 -16.51
N SER A 188 -7.24 -0.76 -15.81
CA SER A 188 -7.56 -0.51 -14.40
C SER A 188 -8.66 0.54 -14.22
N SER A 189 -9.16 1.15 -15.31
CA SER A 189 -10.17 2.22 -15.24
C SER A 189 -11.50 1.77 -14.66
N TRP A 190 -11.85 0.47 -14.75
CA TRP A 190 -13.07 -0.09 -14.19
C TRP A 190 -13.16 0.06 -12.67
N LEU A 191 -12.03 0.19 -11.97
CA LEU A 191 -12.01 0.44 -10.53
C LEU A 191 -12.68 1.77 -10.17
N TYR A 192 -12.69 2.75 -11.08
CA TYR A 192 -13.18 4.10 -10.81
C TYR A 192 -14.54 4.40 -11.45
N LYS A 193 -15.17 3.41 -12.09
CA LYS A 193 -16.47 3.51 -12.76
C LYS A 193 -17.59 2.87 -11.93
#